data_AF-E8N7H8-F1
#
_entry.id   AF-E8N7H8-F1
#
_cell.length_a   1.000
_cell.length_b   1.000
_cell.length_c   1.000
_cell.angle_alpha   90.00
_cell.angle_beta   90.00
_cell.angle_gamma   90.00
#
_symmetry.space_group_name_H-M   'P 1'
#
loop_
_entity.id
_entity.type
_entity.pdbx_description
1 polymer ?
#
loop_
_entity_poly.entity_id
_entity_poly.type
_entity_poly.pdbx_seq_one_letter_code
_entity_poly.pdbx_strand_id
1 'polypeptide(L)'
;MSSLYPSPLSWRQADLDVYVATAGSDYAGFVGAATSGYEAQGPLGENLGIHTSVGAAQAAVDGHRVRGTTSVLRRPRPLRVRRNGAHGRLCGPT
;
A
#
# COMPACT_ATOMS: atom_id res chain seq x y z
N MET A 1 -26.90 2.91 -1.01
CA MET A 1 -26.37 3.76 0.07
C MET A 1 -25.04 3.16 0.49
N SER A 2 -23.94 3.67 -0.04
CA SER A 2 -22.61 3.17 0.30
C SER A 2 -22.26 3.65 1.70
N SER A 3 -22.01 2.72 2.61
CA SER A 3 -21.66 3.02 4.00
C SER A 3 -20.50 4.02 4.01
N LEU A 4 -20.76 5.22 4.56
CA LEU A 4 -19.75 6.27 4.74
C LEU A 4 -18.68 5.88 5.78
N TYR A 5 -18.84 4.72 6.41
CA TYR A 5 -17.90 4.15 7.36
C TYR A 5 -17.16 2.98 6.74
N PRO A 6 -15.82 2.95 6.82
CA PRO A 6 -15.07 1.77 6.46
C PRO A 6 -15.52 0.61 7.35
N SER A 7 -15.67 -0.59 6.76
CA SER A 7 -15.95 -1.79 7.53
C SER A 7 -14.93 -1.97 8.65
N PRO A 8 -15.35 -2.40 9.85
CA PRO A 8 -14.45 -2.55 10.98
C PRO A 8 -13.32 -3.54 10.66
N LEU A 9 -12.12 -3.22 11.15
CA LEU A 9 -10.96 -4.09 11.00
C LEU A 9 -11.04 -5.28 11.97
N SER A 10 -10.93 -6.48 11.41
CA SER A 10 -10.64 -7.70 12.14
C SER A 10 -9.12 -7.88 12.19
N TRP A 11 -8.56 -7.91 13.39
CA TRP A 11 -7.14 -8.14 13.60
C TRP A 11 -6.89 -9.61 13.92
N ARG A 12 -5.91 -10.22 13.25
CA ARG A 12 -5.48 -11.60 13.47
C ARG A 12 -3.98 -11.61 13.67
N GLN A 13 -3.52 -12.32 14.70
CA GLN A 13 -2.10 -12.53 14.93
C GLN A 13 -1.56 -13.54 13.92
N ALA A 14 -0.57 -13.13 13.13
CA ALA A 14 0.09 -13.97 12.14
C ALA A 14 1.41 -14.54 12.66
N ASP A 15 2.06 -13.83 13.59
CA ASP A 15 3.26 -14.25 14.31
C ASP A 15 3.31 -13.57 15.70
N LEU A 16 4.28 -13.92 16.55
CA LEU A 16 4.48 -13.37 17.88
C LEU A 16 4.37 -11.83 17.91
N ASP A 17 4.95 -11.18 16.90
CA ASP A 17 5.03 -9.72 16.81
C ASP A 17 4.34 -9.14 15.58
N VAL A 18 3.51 -9.93 14.89
CA VAL A 18 2.86 -9.52 13.63
C VAL A 18 1.35 -9.71 13.71
N TYR A 19 0.64 -8.62 13.45
CA TYR A 19 -0.82 -8.55 13.44
C TYR A 19 -1.31 -8.10 12.07
N VAL A 20 -2.15 -8.90 11.44
CA VAL A 20 -2.74 -8.63 10.14
C VAL A 20 -4.13 -8.05 10.32
N ALA A 21 -4.43 -6.97 9.60
CA ALA A 21 -5.75 -6.38 9.53
C ALA A 21 -6.50 -6.90 8.30
N THR A 22 -7.78 -7.22 8.49
CA THR A 22 -8.69 -7.61 7.41
C THR A 22 -10.00 -6.84 7.58
N ALA A 23 -10.53 -6.26 6.50
CA ALA A 23 -11.88 -5.69 6.49
C ALA A 23 -12.81 -6.59 5.70
N GLY A 24 -13.71 -7.29 6.40
CA GLY A 24 -14.48 -8.36 5.77
C GLY A 24 -13.55 -9.47 5.29
N SER A 25 -13.47 -9.68 3.98
CA SER A 25 -12.57 -10.63 3.33
C SER A 25 -11.24 -10.02 2.86
N ASP A 26 -11.12 -8.70 2.88
CA ASP A 26 -10.05 -8.01 2.17
C ASP A 26 -8.92 -7.62 3.11
N TYR A 27 -7.69 -7.92 2.70
CA TYR A 27 -6.50 -7.50 3.41
C TYR A 27 -6.43 -5.97 3.51
N ALA A 28 -6.23 -5.48 4.73
CA ALA A 28 -6.31 -4.07 5.06
C ALA A 28 -4.96 -3.44 5.43
N GLY A 29 -3.94 -4.24 5.69
CA GLY A 29 -2.66 -3.80 6.22
C GLY A 29 -2.17 -4.72 7.33
N PHE A 30 -1.05 -4.36 7.95
CA PHE A 30 -0.50 -5.09 9.09
C PHE A 30 0.25 -4.17 10.04
N VAL A 31 0.51 -4.69 11.23
CA VAL A 31 1.37 -4.11 12.24
C VAL A 31 2.43 -5.14 12.60
N GLY A 32 3.69 -4.74 12.59
CA GLY A 32 4.83 -5.60 12.95
C GLY A 32 5.75 -4.92 13.95
N ALA A 33 6.44 -5.67 14.81
CA ALA A 33 7.53 -5.09 15.59
C ALA A 33 8.71 -4.69 14.68
N ALA A 34 9.26 -3.53 14.98
CA ALA A 34 10.45 -2.95 14.38
C ALA A 34 11.44 -2.58 15.50
N THR A 35 12.69 -2.27 15.14
CA THR A 35 13.75 -1.95 16.11
C THR A 35 13.40 -0.84 17.09
N SER A 36 12.53 0.10 16.70
CA SER A 36 12.15 1.27 17.51
C SER A 36 10.67 1.30 17.94
N GLY A 37 9.91 0.21 17.75
CA GLY A 37 8.49 0.15 18.13
C GLY A 37 7.69 -0.79 17.23
N TYR A 38 6.50 -0.36 16.83
CA TYR A 38 5.59 -1.11 15.96
C TYR A 38 5.40 -0.36 14.64
N GLU A 39 5.87 -0.95 13.54
CA GLU A 39 5.63 -0.43 12.20
C GLU A 39 4.20 -0.75 11.77
N ALA A 40 3.50 0.26 11.25
CA ALA A 40 2.21 0.11 10.62
C ALA A 40 2.36 0.20 9.10
N GLN A 41 1.75 -0.73 8.37
CA GLN A 41 1.69 -0.69 6.91
C GLN A 41 0.27 -0.81 6.37
N GLY A 42 0.02 -0.05 5.30
CA GLY A 42 -1.22 -0.08 4.54
C GLY A 42 -1.35 -1.30 3.62
N PRO A 43 -2.51 -1.47 2.97
CA PRO A 43 -2.83 -2.65 2.16
C PRO A 43 -1.94 -2.80 0.91
N LEU A 44 -1.33 -1.71 0.44
CA LEU A 44 -0.44 -1.69 -0.73
C LEU A 44 1.05 -1.59 -0.35
N GLY A 45 1.40 -1.80 0.92
CA GLY A 45 2.78 -1.62 1.43
C GLY A 45 3.15 -0.15 1.69
N GLU A 46 2.15 0.72 1.89
CA GLU A 46 2.37 2.11 2.29
C GLU A 46 2.87 2.14 3.74
N ASN A 47 4.01 2.80 3.99
CA ASN A 47 4.53 2.96 5.34
C ASN A 47 3.71 4.02 6.10
N LEU A 48 3.06 3.62 7.20
CA LEU A 48 2.22 4.48 8.05
C LEU A 48 2.97 4.93 9.33
N GLY A 49 4.28 4.75 9.36
CA GLY A 49 5.17 5.11 10.45
C GLY A 49 5.37 4.02 11.49
N ILE A 50 6.22 4.34 12.45
CA ILE A 50 6.54 3.52 13.63
C ILE A 50 5.86 4.15 14.84
N HIS A 51 5.21 3.31 15.64
CA HIS A 51 4.41 3.69 16.79
C HIS A 51 4.92 3.03 18.06
N THR A 52 4.64 3.64 19.21
CA THR A 52 5.12 3.15 20.52
C THR A 52 4.36 1.93 21.04
N SER A 53 3.19 1.63 20.45
CA SER A 53 2.36 0.49 20.85
C SER A 53 1.60 -0.10 19.66
N VAL A 54 1.20 -1.37 19.78
CA VAL A 54 0.36 -2.05 18.79
C VAL A 54 -0.94 -1.29 18.57
N GLY A 55 -1.61 -0.85 19.63
CA GLY A 55 -2.88 -0.11 19.52
C GLY A 55 -2.74 1.21 18.74
N ALA A 56 -1.64 1.95 18.94
CA ALA A 56 -1.36 3.17 18.17
C ALA A 56 -1.10 2.86 16.68
N ALA A 57 -0.35 1.79 16.38
CA ALA A 57 -0.12 1.32 15.03
C ALA A 57 -1.43 0.85 14.34
N GLN A 58 -2.29 0.15 15.06
CA GLN A 58 -3.61 -0.28 14.56
C GLN A 58 -4.51 0.90 14.24
N ALA A 59 -4.54 1.93 15.10
CA ALA A 59 -5.28 3.17 14.85
C ALA A 59 -4.75 3.91 13.61
N ALA A 60 -3.45 3.86 13.34
CA ALA A 60 -2.87 4.43 12.14
C ALA A 60 -3.34 3.71 10.86
N VAL A 61 -3.41 2.37 10.88
CA VAL A 61 -3.96 1.57 9.77
C VAL A 61 -5.44 1.90 9.54
N ASP A 62 -6.22 2.02 10.61
CA ASP A 62 -7.64 2.38 10.52
C ASP A 62 -7.84 3.80 9.93
N GLY A 63 -7.08 4.78 10.42
CA GLY A 63 -7.10 6.15 9.91
C GLY A 63 -6.65 6.30 8.46
N HIS A 64 -5.69 5.48 8.01
CA HIS A 64 -5.23 5.48 6.61
C HIS A 64 -6.33 5.04 5.65
N ARG A 65 -7.17 4.06 6.02
CA ARG A 65 -8.30 3.60 5.19
C ARG A 65 -9.36 4.67 4.98
N VAL A 66 -9.63 5.48 6.01
CA VAL A 66 -10.54 6.64 5.88
C VAL A 66 -10.01 7.60 4.81
N ARG A 67 -8.69 7.84 4.78
CA ARG A 67 -8.05 8.71 3.78
C ARG A 67 -7.93 8.06 2.40
N GLY A 68 -7.71 6.75 2.29
CA GLY A 68 -7.61 6.01 1.02
C GLY A 68 -8.90 5.98 0.20
N THR A 69 -10.05 6.27 0.82
CA THR A 69 -11.33 6.47 0.11
C THR A 69 -11.30 7.73 -0.78
N THR A 70 -10.37 8.65 -0.54
CA THR A 70 -10.00 9.66 -1.53
C THR A 70 -9.11 9.01 -2.57
N SER A 71 -9.75 8.35 -3.55
CA SER A 71 -9.05 7.89 -4.75
C SER A 71 -8.36 9.09 -5.38
N VAL A 72 -7.06 9.24 -5.15
CA VAL A 72 -6.24 10.15 -5.95
C VAL A 72 -6.31 9.57 -7.34
N LEU A 73 -7.09 10.21 -8.21
CA LEU A 73 -7.12 9.97 -9.66
C LEU A 73 -5.68 9.76 -10.11
N ARG A 74 -5.28 8.49 -10.26
CA ARG A 74 -3.95 8.16 -10.74
C ARG A 74 -3.91 8.69 -12.15
N ARG A 75 -3.24 9.83 -12.35
CA ARG A 75 -3.00 10.35 -13.70
C ARG A 75 -2.41 9.19 -14.50
N PRO A 76 -3.01 8.83 -15.65
CA PRO A 76 -2.52 7.72 -16.45
C PRO A 76 -1.05 8.00 -16.74
N ARG A 77 -0.18 7.13 -16.22
CA ARG A 77 1.25 7.20 -16.50
C ARG A 77 1.39 7.06 -18.02
N PRO A 78 2.06 7.99 -18.72
CA PRO A 78 2.15 7.91 -20.17
C PRO A 78 2.72 6.55 -20.56
N LEU A 79 2.03 5.87 -21.49
CA LEU A 79 2.48 4.60 -22.03
C LEU A 79 3.92 4.77 -22.51
N ARG A 80 4.78 3.84 -22.09
CA ARG A 80 6.19 3.82 -22.50
C ARG A 80 6.19 3.73 -24.02
N VAL A 81 6.43 4.86 -24.70
CA VAL A 81 6.55 4.91 -26.16
C VAL A 81 7.64 3.92 -26.51
N ARG A 82 7.27 2.86 -27.23
CA ARG A 82 8.26 1.91 -27.74
C ARG A 82 9.20 2.71 -28.60
N ARG A 83 10.46 2.79 -28.16
CA ARG A 83 11.55 3.35 -28.94
C ARG A 83 11.70 2.42 -30.14
N ASN A 84 11.02 2.74 -31.24
CA ASN A 84 11.29 2.11 -32.51
C ASN A 84 12.78 2.32 -32.76
N GLY A 85 13.53 1.22 -32.82
CA GLY A 85 14.97 1.27 -33.05
C GLY A 85 15.26 2.14 -34.28
N ALA A 86 16.39 2.84 -34.23
CA ALA A 86 16.87 3.63 -35.36
C ALA A 86 16.85 2.77 -36.63
N HIS A 87 16.32 3.32 -37.73
CA HIS A 87 16.36 2.65 -39.03
C HIS A 87 17.81 2.29 -39.35
N GLY A 88 18.08 1.00 -39.53
CA GLY A 88 19.40 0.50 -39.87
C GLY A 88 19.94 1.26 -41.07
N ARG A 89 21.18 1.74 -40.96
CA ARG A 89 21.87 2.40 -42.06
C ARG A 89 22.10 1.36 -43.16
N LEU A 90 21.43 1.52 -44.30
CA LEU A 90 21.86 0.94 -45.57
C LEU A 90 23.01 1.83 -46.06
N CYS A 91 24.25 1.35 -46.01
CA CYS A 91 25.42 1.75 -46.82
C CYS A 91 26.72 1.42 -46.06
N GLY A 92 27.42 0.36 -46.48
CA GLY A 92 28.85 0.18 -46.22
C GLY A 92 29.66 0.81 -47.37
N PRO A 93 30.95 1.17 -47.17
CA PRO A 93 31.76 1.84 -48.18
C PRO A 93 32.23 0.87 -49.29
N THR A 94 32.34 1.42 -50.50
CA THR A 94 32.90 0.83 -51.72
C THR A 94 34.38 0.49 -51.62
#